data_AF-A0A4Q3UM93-F1
#
_entry.id   AF-A0A4Q3UM93-F1
#
_cell.length_a   1.000
_cell.length_b   1.000
_cell.length_c   1.000
_cell.angle_alpha   90.00
_cell.angle_beta   90.00
_cell.angle_gamma   90.00
#
_symmetry.space_group_name_H-M   'P 1'
#
loop_
_entity.id
_entity.type
_entity.pdbx_description
1 polymer ?
#
loop_
_entity_poly.entity_id
_entity_poly.type
_entity_poly.pdbx_seq_one_letter_code
_entity_poly.pdbx_strand_id
1 'polypeptide(L)'
;TRVWARARASLKRQELRPYGFRIAEPQHDSTPHWHMLLFCPPAQVEALMDTLRRYALQDSGDEKGAQQHRCDFKLIDKTRGTAAGYIIKYVSKNIDGEGVGDDLEGRAATESAKRVEAWCSTWRIRQFQQIGGPPVSVWRELRRVKHLPANAPAHLQSAHRAANKQIQHDVDETATVAWDAYCRAQGGIACGRSAAIKLTMRETETLGRYGDAAQPRPVGVETWGLHDLNGDGLAQQAHRWQVESERRIWTIERAPVRRMDWRSFDAASAKPAQPRTRVNNCTKGYAVEHGSTSGLSKSKPHADLDRAPCRKHSAAGEFP
;
A
#
# COMPACT_ATOMS: atom_id res chain seq x y z
N THR A 1 -0.40 11.00 7.04
CA THR A 1 -0.18 12.42 7.39
C THR A 1 -0.61 13.33 6.24
N ARG A 2 -1.13 14.53 6.53
CA ARG A 2 -1.51 15.53 5.49
C ARG A 2 -0.27 16.04 4.73
N VAL A 3 0.86 16.16 5.43
CA VAL A 3 2.18 16.54 4.87
C VAL A 3 2.55 15.67 3.68
N TRP A 4 2.59 14.35 3.86
CA TRP A 4 2.98 13.42 2.79
C TRP A 4 2.02 13.42 1.60
N ALA A 5 0.71 13.57 1.86
CA ALA A 5 -0.27 13.66 0.79
C ALA A 5 -0.04 14.91 -0.08
N ARG A 6 0.26 16.05 0.54
CA ARG A 6 0.58 17.31 -0.15
C ARG A 6 1.91 17.23 -0.90
N ALA A 7 2.95 16.64 -0.27
CA ALA A 7 4.24 16.40 -0.90
C ALA A 7 4.10 15.54 -2.16
N ARG A 8 3.45 14.37 -2.08
CA ARG A 8 3.20 13.51 -3.25
C ARG A 8 2.40 14.20 -4.35
N ALA A 9 1.39 14.99 -3.99
CA ALA A 9 0.62 15.76 -4.97
C ALA A 9 1.49 16.80 -5.68
N SER A 10 2.40 17.46 -4.97
CA SER A 10 3.37 18.40 -5.56
C SER A 10 4.38 17.71 -6.47
N LEU A 11 4.98 16.61 -6.01
CA LEU A 11 5.92 15.82 -6.81
C LEU A 11 5.27 15.38 -8.12
N LYS A 12 4.02 14.91 -8.06
CA LYS A 12 3.27 14.52 -9.27
C LYS A 12 3.09 15.67 -10.26
N ARG A 13 2.82 16.90 -9.79
CA ARG A 13 2.66 18.08 -10.67
C ARG A 13 3.98 18.54 -11.30
N GLN A 14 5.09 18.30 -10.60
CA GLN A 14 6.45 18.57 -11.10
C GLN A 14 7.01 17.39 -11.93
N GLU A 15 6.19 16.38 -12.21
CA GLU A 15 6.59 15.15 -12.91
C GLU A 15 7.73 14.37 -12.22
N LEU A 16 7.95 14.63 -10.93
CA LEU A 16 8.89 13.90 -10.07
C LEU A 16 8.22 12.61 -9.60
N ARG A 17 8.74 11.46 -10.06
CA ARG A 17 8.19 10.14 -9.76
C ARG A 17 9.21 9.26 -9.04
N PRO A 18 9.58 9.60 -7.79
CA PRO A 18 10.46 8.74 -7.03
C PRO A 18 9.77 7.39 -6.75
N TYR A 19 10.57 6.33 -6.70
CA TYR A 19 10.14 5.03 -6.22
C TYR A 19 11.02 4.56 -5.07
N GLY A 20 10.53 3.60 -4.28
CA GLY A 20 11.28 3.04 -3.17
C GLY A 20 10.38 2.59 -2.03
N PHE A 21 10.76 2.92 -0.80
CA PHE A 21 10.14 2.35 0.39
C PHE A 21 10.08 3.34 1.55
N ARG A 22 9.02 3.26 2.33
CA ARG A 22 8.85 3.98 3.60
C ARG A 22 8.63 2.98 4.72
N ILE A 23 9.38 3.16 5.80
CA ILE A 23 9.24 2.47 7.08
C ILE A 23 8.75 3.49 8.10
N ALA A 24 7.78 3.12 8.93
CA ALA A 24 7.39 3.89 10.11
C ALA A 24 7.85 3.19 11.38
N GLU A 25 8.48 3.94 12.27
CA GLU A 25 8.97 3.44 13.55
C GLU A 25 8.46 4.34 14.69
N PRO A 26 8.24 3.78 15.89
CA PRO A 26 7.93 4.58 17.07
C PRO A 26 9.20 5.28 17.57
N GLN A 27 9.06 6.56 17.95
CA GLN A 27 10.01 7.21 18.85
C GLN A 27 9.84 6.68 20.30
N HIS A 28 10.70 7.12 21.23
CA HIS A 28 10.57 6.76 22.65
C HIS A 28 9.18 7.14 23.23
N ASP A 29 8.58 8.23 22.76
CA ASP A 29 7.22 8.69 23.11
C ASP A 29 6.11 8.01 22.27
N SER A 30 6.46 7.01 21.46
CA SER A 30 5.58 6.33 20.48
C SER A 30 5.11 7.20 19.31
N THR A 31 5.61 8.42 19.15
CA THR A 31 5.29 9.26 17.99
C THR A 31 5.87 8.62 16.72
N PRO A 32 5.08 8.44 15.64
CA PRO A 32 5.58 7.83 14.41
C PRO A 32 6.58 8.75 13.72
N HIS A 33 7.76 8.22 13.40
CA HIS A 33 8.72 8.85 12.50
C HIS A 33 8.99 7.95 11.29
N TRP A 34 9.43 8.54 10.17
CA TRP A 34 9.55 7.84 8.90
C TRP A 34 11.00 7.74 8.43
N HIS A 35 11.41 6.53 8.10
CA HIS A 35 12.60 6.29 7.30
C HIS A 35 12.19 6.01 5.86
N MET A 36 12.84 6.69 4.91
CA MET A 36 12.51 6.58 3.50
C MET A 36 13.76 6.27 2.69
N LEU A 37 13.66 5.27 1.82
CA LEU A 37 14.62 5.02 0.76
C LEU A 37 13.93 5.38 -0.57
N LEU A 38 14.48 6.35 -1.29
CA LEU A 38 13.91 6.85 -2.54
C LEU A 38 14.96 6.84 -3.65
N PHE A 39 14.53 6.45 -4.84
CA PHE A 39 15.29 6.47 -6.07
C PHE A 39 14.61 7.43 -7.06
N CYS A 40 15.40 8.26 -7.71
CA CYS A 40 14.97 9.15 -8.79
C CYS A 40 16.16 9.43 -9.73
N PRO A 41 15.92 9.97 -10.94
CA PRO A 41 16.99 10.44 -11.82
C PRO A 41 17.92 11.44 -11.10
N PRO A 42 19.25 11.42 -11.32
CA PRO A 42 20.19 12.31 -10.63
C PRO A 42 19.83 13.80 -10.75
N ALA A 43 19.39 14.23 -11.95
CA ALA A 43 18.96 15.62 -12.20
C ALA A 43 17.73 16.05 -11.41
N GLN A 44 16.99 15.12 -10.80
CA GLN A 44 15.76 15.39 -10.03
C GLN A 44 15.98 15.37 -8.51
N VAL A 45 17.18 15.02 -8.03
CA VAL A 45 17.45 14.81 -6.61
C VAL A 45 17.22 16.08 -5.79
N GLU A 46 17.77 17.22 -6.22
CA GLU A 46 17.62 18.49 -5.51
C GLU A 46 16.15 18.93 -5.45
N ALA A 47 15.44 18.91 -6.60
CA ALA A 47 14.02 19.27 -6.66
C ALA A 47 13.13 18.38 -5.79
N LEU A 48 13.47 17.07 -5.70
CA LEU A 48 12.82 16.14 -4.79
C LEU A 48 13.07 16.52 -3.32
N MET A 49 14.33 16.74 -2.94
CA MET A 49 14.73 17.11 -1.58
C MET A 49 14.06 18.42 -1.14
N ASP A 50 14.08 19.45 -1.98
CA ASP A 50 13.46 20.74 -1.70
C ASP A 50 11.95 20.64 -1.53
N THR A 51 11.29 19.87 -2.39
CA THR A 51 9.84 19.65 -2.27
C THR A 51 9.52 18.94 -0.95
N LEU A 52 10.27 17.90 -0.59
CA LEU A 52 10.05 17.16 0.65
C LEU A 52 10.31 18.04 1.88
N ARG A 53 11.43 18.77 1.92
CA ARG A 53 11.77 19.70 3.02
C ARG A 53 10.71 20.78 3.19
N ARG A 54 10.27 21.41 2.09
CA ARG A 54 9.22 22.44 2.10
C ARG A 54 7.93 21.97 2.77
N TYR A 55 7.49 20.75 2.49
CA TYR A 55 6.26 20.24 3.11
C TYR A 55 6.49 19.72 4.53
N ALA A 56 7.67 19.15 4.82
CA ALA A 56 8.02 18.70 6.17
C ALA A 56 8.02 19.86 7.17
N LEU A 57 8.57 21.01 6.78
CA LEU A 57 8.64 22.22 7.62
C LEU A 57 7.31 22.98 7.74
N GLN A 58 6.27 22.62 6.99
CA GLN A 58 4.93 23.18 7.22
C GLN A 58 4.25 22.61 8.46
N ASP A 59 4.82 21.57 9.04
CA ASP A 59 4.37 20.95 10.26
C ASP A 59 5.37 21.32 11.37
N SER A 60 4.97 22.24 12.25
CA SER A 60 5.80 22.76 13.34
C SER A 60 7.18 23.29 12.93
N GLY A 61 7.30 23.98 11.78
CA GLY A 61 8.59 24.47 11.25
C GLY A 61 9.33 25.49 12.13
N ASP A 62 8.62 26.12 13.06
CA ASP A 62 9.17 27.12 13.98
C ASP A 62 9.64 26.50 15.32
N GLU A 63 9.47 25.18 15.51
CA GLU A 63 9.95 24.51 16.72
C GLU A 63 11.49 24.52 16.78
N LYS A 64 12.04 24.58 18.00
CA LYS A 64 13.50 24.58 18.18
C LYS A 64 14.08 23.30 17.58
N GLY A 65 14.94 23.45 16.57
CA GLY A 65 15.57 22.31 15.91
C GLY A 65 14.85 21.81 14.63
N ALA A 66 13.69 22.37 14.25
CA ALA A 66 12.93 21.88 13.08
C ALA A 66 13.75 21.90 11.80
N GLN A 67 14.47 23.00 11.55
CA GLN A 67 15.26 23.17 10.33
C GLN A 67 16.37 22.11 10.19
N GLN A 68 16.90 21.61 11.32
CA GLN A 68 17.95 20.59 11.35
C GLN A 68 17.40 19.16 11.37
N HIS A 69 16.29 18.91 12.06
CA HIS A 69 15.88 17.55 12.42
C HIS A 69 14.55 17.08 11.81
N ARG A 70 13.72 17.98 11.26
CA ARG A 70 12.40 17.62 10.71
C ARG A 70 12.50 16.73 9.48
N CYS A 71 13.52 16.95 8.65
CA CYS A 71 13.76 16.19 7.44
C CYS A 71 15.25 16.19 7.09
N ASP A 72 15.92 15.08 7.37
CA ASP A 72 17.31 14.82 7.02
C ASP A 72 17.41 14.01 5.72
N PHE A 73 18.42 14.30 4.91
CA PHE A 73 18.66 13.63 3.63
C PHE A 73 20.09 13.10 3.59
N LYS A 74 20.22 11.83 3.21
CA LYS A 74 21.51 11.19 2.96
C LYS A 74 21.48 10.59 1.57
N LEU A 75 22.41 11.04 0.72
CA LEU A 75 22.58 10.46 -0.61
C LEU A 75 23.10 9.03 -0.47
N ILE A 76 22.63 8.14 -1.33
CA ILE A 76 23.03 6.74 -1.32
C ILE A 76 24.48 6.66 -1.81
N ASP A 77 25.35 6.17 -0.94
CA ASP A 77 26.74 5.86 -1.26
C ASP A 77 26.91 4.34 -1.35
N LYS A 78 27.18 3.85 -2.56
CA LYS A 78 27.33 2.41 -2.84
C LYS A 78 28.54 1.79 -2.13
N THR A 79 29.54 2.59 -1.74
CA THR A 79 30.73 2.10 -1.04
C THR A 79 30.44 1.76 0.42
N ARG A 80 29.40 2.37 1.00
CA ARG A 80 29.03 2.21 2.41
C ARG A 80 27.96 1.13 2.65
N GLY A 81 27.47 0.52 1.59
CA GLY A 81 26.46 -0.53 1.64
C GLY A 81 25.42 -0.41 0.53
N THR A 82 24.56 -1.42 0.42
CA THR A 82 23.49 -1.42 -0.57
C THR A 82 22.22 -0.81 0.00
N ALA A 83 21.44 -0.20 -0.89
CA ALA A 83 20.13 0.33 -0.55
C ALA A 83 19.18 -0.77 -0.02
N ALA A 84 19.35 -2.02 -0.50
CA ALA A 84 18.67 -3.20 0.02
C ALA A 84 19.12 -3.53 1.46
N GLY A 85 20.43 -3.52 1.74
CA GLY A 85 20.98 -3.72 3.08
C GLY A 85 20.47 -2.68 4.08
N TYR A 86 20.34 -1.42 3.65
CA TYR A 86 19.72 -0.37 4.46
C TYR A 86 18.27 -0.72 4.84
N ILE A 87 17.43 -1.14 3.88
CA ILE A 87 16.05 -1.55 4.19
C ILE A 87 16.02 -2.79 5.10
N ILE A 88 16.87 -3.79 4.84
CA ILE A 88 16.92 -5.04 5.61
C ILE A 88 17.18 -4.74 7.08
N LYS A 89 18.09 -3.81 7.41
CA LYS A 89 18.33 -3.36 8.78
C LYS A 89 17.03 -2.96 9.50
N TYR A 90 16.16 -2.19 8.83
CA TYR A 90 14.88 -1.76 9.40
C TYR A 90 13.86 -2.90 9.43
N VAL A 91 13.84 -3.79 8.45
CA VAL A 91 12.93 -4.95 8.49
C VAL A 91 13.29 -5.88 9.64
N SER A 92 14.58 -6.22 9.79
CA SER A 92 15.07 -7.13 10.84
C SER A 92 14.81 -6.58 12.24
N LYS A 93 15.03 -5.28 12.48
CA LYS A 93 14.72 -4.61 13.75
C LYS A 93 13.25 -4.68 14.17
N ASN A 94 12.35 -4.83 13.20
CA ASN A 94 10.93 -4.62 13.38
C ASN A 94 10.07 -5.90 13.31
N ILE A 95 10.59 -6.99 12.74
CA ILE A 95 9.84 -8.24 12.56
C ILE A 95 10.32 -9.32 13.54
N ASP A 96 11.57 -9.78 13.41
CA ASP A 96 12.03 -10.95 14.19
C ASP A 96 13.06 -10.59 15.27
N GLY A 97 13.77 -9.46 15.14
CA GLY A 97 14.91 -9.14 16.02
C GLY A 97 16.11 -10.09 15.86
N GLU A 98 15.98 -11.18 15.11
CA GLU A 98 17.01 -12.19 14.91
C GLU A 98 18.10 -11.67 13.94
N GLY A 99 19.36 -11.74 14.37
CA GLY A 99 20.52 -11.24 13.62
C GLY A 99 20.84 -9.76 13.78
N VAL A 100 20.10 -9.04 14.63
CA VAL A 100 20.48 -7.70 15.12
C VAL A 100 20.83 -7.91 16.59
N GLY A 101 22.04 -7.57 17.02
CA GLY A 101 22.43 -7.69 18.44
C GLY A 101 21.51 -6.90 19.38
N ASP A 102 21.85 -6.83 20.66
CA ASP A 102 21.05 -6.09 21.66
C ASP A 102 20.68 -4.68 21.16
N ASP A 103 19.44 -4.28 21.42
CA ASP A 103 18.98 -2.93 21.13
C ASP A 103 19.84 -1.91 21.89
N LEU A 104 19.82 -0.64 21.48
CA LEU A 104 20.56 0.46 22.13
C LEU A 104 20.19 0.64 23.63
N GLU A 105 19.13 -0.02 24.09
CA GLU A 105 18.59 0.00 25.44
C GLU A 105 18.76 -1.34 26.19
N GLY A 106 19.55 -2.28 25.66
CA GLY A 106 19.86 -3.57 26.32
C GLY A 106 18.67 -4.55 26.42
N ARG A 107 17.61 -4.31 25.64
CA ARG A 107 16.43 -5.19 25.56
C ARG A 107 16.62 -6.23 24.47
N ALA A 108 16.15 -7.46 24.72
CA ALA A 108 16.18 -8.52 23.72
C ALA A 108 15.44 -8.05 22.45
N ALA A 109 16.10 -8.12 21.30
CA ALA A 109 15.58 -7.60 20.02
C ALA A 109 14.17 -8.16 19.65
N THR A 110 13.84 -9.35 20.16
CA THR A 110 12.53 -9.99 20.00
C THR A 110 11.39 -9.28 20.76
N GLU A 111 11.68 -8.66 21.92
CA GLU A 111 10.70 -7.87 22.67
C GLU A 111 10.43 -6.52 22.00
N SER A 112 11.48 -5.88 21.47
CA SER A 112 11.33 -4.63 20.70
C SER A 112 10.44 -4.84 19.47
N ALA A 113 10.66 -5.90 18.69
CA ALA A 113 9.82 -6.21 17.53
C ALA A 113 8.34 -6.41 17.89
N LYS A 114 8.04 -7.17 18.96
CA LYS A 114 6.66 -7.35 19.46
C LYS A 114 6.00 -6.03 19.87
N ARG A 115 6.75 -5.13 20.50
CA ARG A 115 6.25 -3.79 20.89
C ARG A 115 5.92 -2.96 19.66
N VAL A 116 6.77 -2.99 18.63
CA VAL A 116 6.50 -2.27 17.38
C VAL A 116 5.30 -2.87 16.66
N GLU A 117 5.13 -4.19 16.64
CA GLU A 117 3.95 -4.85 16.08
C GLU A 117 2.68 -4.44 16.83
N ALA A 118 2.71 -4.48 18.18
CA ALA A 118 1.60 -4.06 19.01
C ALA A 118 1.25 -2.58 18.78
N TRP A 119 2.24 -1.70 18.69
CA TRP A 119 2.07 -0.28 18.35
C TRP A 119 1.43 -0.12 16.95
N CYS A 120 1.96 -0.81 15.93
CA CYS A 120 1.41 -0.76 14.58
C CYS A 120 -0.04 -1.23 14.53
N SER A 121 -0.37 -2.33 15.21
CA SER A 121 -1.72 -2.90 15.28
C SER A 121 -2.68 -1.96 16.00
N THR A 122 -2.27 -1.45 17.17
CA THR A 122 -3.06 -0.53 18.01
C THR A 122 -3.44 0.74 17.24
N TRP A 123 -2.46 1.33 16.54
CA TRP A 123 -2.65 2.60 15.82
C TRP A 123 -3.00 2.43 14.34
N ARG A 124 -3.11 1.20 13.85
CA ARG A 124 -3.34 0.85 12.43
C ARG A 124 -2.31 1.48 11.49
N ILE A 125 -1.05 1.53 11.95
CA ILE A 125 0.06 2.07 11.20
C ILE A 125 0.55 0.99 10.25
N ARG A 126 0.50 1.29 8.96
CA ARG A 126 1.18 0.48 7.95
C ARG A 126 2.67 0.74 8.10
N GLN A 127 3.39 -0.16 8.75
CA GLN A 127 4.84 -0.04 8.98
C GLN A 127 5.61 0.10 7.67
N PHE A 128 5.45 -0.88 6.78
CA PHE A 128 6.15 -0.97 5.51
C PHE A 128 5.25 -0.56 4.33
N GLN A 129 5.68 0.45 3.58
CA GLN A 129 4.95 0.95 2.42
C GLN A 129 5.89 1.20 1.23
N GLN A 130 5.69 0.44 0.16
CA GLN A 130 6.29 0.74 -1.13
C GLN A 130 5.77 2.07 -1.69
N ILE A 131 6.68 2.82 -2.30
CA ILE A 131 6.42 4.07 -3.01
C ILE A 131 6.70 3.84 -4.49
N GLY A 132 5.74 4.20 -5.34
CA GLY A 132 5.80 3.88 -6.77
C GLY A 132 5.77 2.37 -7.03
N GLY A 133 6.17 1.98 -8.24
CA GLY A 133 6.23 0.60 -8.68
C GLY A 133 4.89 -0.03 -9.05
N PRO A 134 4.94 -1.23 -9.67
CA PRO A 134 3.76 -2.01 -9.98
C PRO A 134 3.12 -2.63 -8.72
N PRO A 135 1.83 -2.98 -8.76
CA PRO A 135 1.13 -3.54 -7.61
C PRO A 135 1.68 -4.92 -7.21
N VAL A 136 2.10 -5.06 -5.95
CA VAL A 136 2.54 -6.35 -5.37
C VAL A 136 1.39 -7.36 -5.27
N SER A 137 0.15 -6.89 -5.15
CA SER A 137 -1.03 -7.77 -5.09
C SER A 137 -1.22 -8.55 -6.39
N VAL A 138 -1.04 -7.91 -7.55
CA VAL A 138 -1.10 -8.57 -8.86
C VAL A 138 0.05 -9.58 -8.98
N TRP A 139 1.26 -9.23 -8.55
CA TRP A 139 2.37 -10.18 -8.49
C TRP A 139 2.05 -11.42 -7.65
N ARG A 140 1.47 -11.24 -6.45
CA ARG A 140 1.04 -12.35 -5.59
C ARG A 140 -0.07 -13.18 -6.23
N GLU A 141 -0.92 -12.56 -7.03
CA GLU A 141 -2.01 -13.22 -7.73
C GLU A 141 -1.51 -14.05 -8.91
N LEU A 142 -0.57 -13.53 -9.70
CA LEU A 142 0.08 -14.25 -10.80
C LEU A 142 0.76 -15.55 -10.34
N ARG A 143 1.26 -15.58 -9.09
CA ARG A 143 1.84 -16.78 -8.47
C ARG A 143 0.82 -17.88 -8.16
N ARG A 144 -0.48 -17.56 -8.22
CA ARG A 144 -1.59 -18.51 -8.02
C ARG A 144 -2.21 -18.95 -9.34
N VAL A 145 -1.82 -18.33 -10.45
CA VAL A 145 -2.24 -18.72 -11.79
C VAL A 145 -1.32 -19.83 -12.26
N LYS A 146 -1.86 -21.04 -12.47
CA LYS A 146 -1.05 -22.18 -12.93
C LYS A 146 -0.65 -22.06 -14.40
N HIS A 147 -1.64 -21.78 -15.25
CA HIS A 147 -1.46 -21.72 -16.70
C HIS A 147 -2.12 -20.47 -17.25
N LEU A 148 -1.47 -19.86 -18.23
CA LEU A 148 -2.06 -18.80 -19.04
C LEU A 148 -2.68 -19.40 -20.30
N PRO A 149 -3.72 -18.75 -20.88
CA PRO A 149 -4.15 -19.03 -22.24
C PRO A 149 -2.97 -18.91 -23.22
N ALA A 150 -2.88 -19.81 -24.20
CA ALA A 150 -1.78 -19.81 -25.18
C ALA A 150 -1.69 -18.49 -25.98
N ASN A 151 -2.83 -17.85 -26.22
CA ASN A 151 -2.97 -16.57 -26.90
C ASN A 151 -2.96 -15.35 -25.95
N ALA A 152 -2.48 -15.51 -24.71
CA ALA A 152 -2.35 -14.41 -23.77
C ALA A 152 -1.38 -13.34 -24.33
N PRO A 153 -1.57 -12.05 -24.04
CA PRO A 153 -0.70 -11.01 -24.57
C PRO A 153 0.70 -11.08 -23.94
N ALA A 154 1.70 -10.63 -24.68
CA ALA A 154 3.12 -10.81 -24.33
C ALA A 154 3.49 -10.26 -22.94
N HIS A 155 2.91 -9.11 -22.54
CA HIS A 155 3.16 -8.53 -21.22
C HIS A 155 2.57 -9.38 -20.09
N LEU A 156 1.42 -10.01 -20.28
CA LEU A 156 0.85 -10.95 -19.30
C LEU A 156 1.70 -12.20 -19.17
N GLN A 157 2.15 -12.76 -20.31
CA GLN A 157 3.08 -13.90 -20.31
C GLN A 157 4.40 -13.56 -19.61
N SER A 158 4.98 -12.40 -19.89
CA SER A 158 6.21 -11.94 -19.25
C SER A 158 6.04 -11.76 -17.74
N ALA A 159 4.93 -11.17 -17.30
CA ALA A 159 4.65 -10.95 -15.89
C ALA A 159 4.43 -12.28 -15.13
N HIS A 160 3.71 -13.22 -15.74
CA HIS A 160 3.47 -14.54 -15.16
C HIS A 160 4.77 -15.35 -15.04
N ARG A 161 5.60 -15.38 -16.09
CA ARG A 161 6.91 -16.05 -16.05
C ARG A 161 7.83 -15.45 -14.99
N ALA A 162 7.87 -14.12 -14.90
CA ALA A 162 8.64 -13.39 -13.89
C ALA A 162 8.24 -13.76 -12.45
N ALA A 163 6.94 -13.90 -12.20
CA ALA A 163 6.40 -14.26 -10.90
C ALA A 163 6.63 -15.73 -10.52
N ASN A 164 6.66 -16.63 -11.51
CA ASN A 164 6.67 -18.09 -11.31
C ASN A 164 8.01 -18.78 -11.59
N LYS A 165 9.13 -18.04 -11.58
CA LYS A 165 10.49 -18.61 -11.78
C LYS A 165 10.65 -19.32 -13.14
N GLN A 166 9.96 -18.83 -14.17
CA GLN A 166 10.02 -19.40 -15.53
C GLN A 166 10.85 -18.53 -16.47
N ILE A 167 11.60 -17.56 -15.93
CA ILE A 167 12.61 -16.84 -16.67
C ILE A 167 13.91 -17.62 -16.50
N GLN A 168 14.42 -18.20 -17.59
CA GLN A 168 15.71 -18.89 -17.60
C GLN A 168 16.83 -17.87 -17.40
N HIS A 169 17.76 -18.19 -16.51
CA HIS A 169 19.11 -17.64 -16.50
C HIS A 169 20.06 -18.74 -17.01
N ASP A 170 21.07 -18.38 -17.78
CA ASP A 170 22.08 -19.32 -18.26
C ASP A 170 22.94 -19.87 -17.10
N VAL A 171 23.19 -21.18 -17.18
CA VAL A 171 24.17 -22.01 -16.45
C VAL A 171 24.11 -21.96 -14.91
N ASP A 172 23.44 -22.97 -14.33
CA ASP A 172 23.54 -23.44 -12.93
C ASP A 172 22.91 -22.63 -11.77
N GLU A 173 22.26 -21.49 -12.01
CA GLU A 173 21.49 -20.82 -10.95
C GLU A 173 20.01 -21.22 -10.94
N THR A 174 19.50 -21.59 -9.75
CA THR A 174 18.08 -21.84 -9.53
C THR A 174 17.28 -20.61 -9.94
N ALA A 175 16.40 -20.71 -10.94
CA ALA A 175 15.60 -19.57 -11.40
C ALA A 175 14.92 -18.86 -10.22
N THR A 176 15.40 -17.65 -9.90
CA THR A 176 14.79 -16.81 -8.88
C THR A 176 13.60 -16.07 -9.50
N VAL A 177 12.71 -15.53 -8.65
CA VAL A 177 11.63 -14.69 -9.16
C VAL A 177 12.21 -13.37 -9.67
N ALA A 178 11.73 -12.88 -10.81
CA ALA A 178 12.31 -11.73 -11.51
C ALA A 178 11.45 -10.47 -11.34
N TRP A 179 11.64 -9.75 -10.23
CA TRP A 179 10.83 -8.56 -9.94
C TRP A 179 10.99 -7.43 -10.98
N ASP A 180 12.19 -7.28 -11.55
CA ASP A 180 12.50 -6.28 -12.58
C ASP A 180 11.75 -6.57 -13.89
N ALA A 181 11.71 -7.84 -14.32
CA ALA A 181 10.96 -8.27 -15.50
C ALA A 181 9.46 -8.02 -15.33
N TYR A 182 8.92 -8.26 -14.13
CA TYR A 182 7.54 -7.89 -13.80
C TYR A 182 7.30 -6.39 -13.83
N CYS A 183 8.24 -5.58 -13.32
CA CYS A 183 8.16 -4.13 -13.43
C CYS A 183 8.08 -3.68 -14.90
N ARG A 184 8.92 -4.22 -15.78
CA ARG A 184 8.86 -3.90 -17.22
C ARG A 184 7.53 -4.32 -17.85
N ALA A 185 7.06 -5.53 -17.56
CA ALA A 185 5.79 -6.05 -18.07
C ALA A 185 4.56 -5.21 -17.63
N GLN A 186 4.63 -4.56 -16.47
CA GLN A 186 3.56 -3.69 -15.98
C GLN A 186 3.59 -2.25 -16.54
N GLY A 187 4.56 -1.91 -17.40
CA GLY A 187 4.77 -0.55 -17.91
C GLY A 187 5.79 0.27 -17.12
N GLY A 188 6.70 -0.40 -16.41
CA GLY A 188 7.80 0.22 -15.68
C GLY A 188 7.46 0.65 -14.26
N ILE A 189 8.45 1.20 -13.56
CA ILE A 189 8.34 1.58 -12.13
C ILE A 189 7.38 2.75 -11.90
N ALA A 190 7.09 3.54 -12.93
CA ALA A 190 6.23 4.72 -12.88
C ALA A 190 4.77 4.45 -13.29
N CYS A 191 4.39 3.19 -13.56
CA CYS A 191 3.07 2.82 -14.09
C CYS A 191 1.92 3.25 -13.16
N GLY A 192 2.07 3.14 -11.84
CA GLY A 192 1.07 3.57 -10.87
C GLY A 192 -0.30 2.94 -11.13
N ARG A 193 -1.33 3.77 -11.36
CA ARG A 193 -2.70 3.30 -11.68
C ARG A 193 -2.85 2.81 -13.13
N SER A 194 -1.89 3.13 -13.98
CA SER A 194 -1.83 2.71 -15.38
C SER A 194 -1.07 1.39 -15.56
N ALA A 195 -0.88 0.62 -14.47
CA ALA A 195 -0.36 -0.74 -14.54
C ALA A 195 -1.16 -1.57 -15.55
N ALA A 196 -0.46 -2.24 -16.46
CA ALA A 196 -1.04 -3.00 -17.57
C ALA A 196 -1.93 -4.16 -17.11
N ILE A 197 -1.57 -4.81 -15.99
CA ILE A 197 -2.27 -5.97 -15.43
C ILE A 197 -2.89 -5.56 -14.09
N LYS A 198 -4.18 -5.84 -13.94
CA LYS A 198 -4.99 -5.52 -12.76
C LYS A 198 -5.53 -6.80 -12.11
N LEU A 199 -6.08 -6.65 -10.91
CA LEU A 199 -6.78 -7.74 -10.23
C LEU A 199 -8.19 -7.87 -10.76
N THR A 200 -8.61 -9.09 -11.05
CA THR A 200 -10.02 -9.44 -11.21
C THR A 200 -10.60 -9.63 -9.81
N MET A 201 -11.57 -8.81 -9.44
CA MET A 201 -12.25 -8.87 -8.14
C MET A 201 -13.63 -9.48 -8.31
N ARG A 202 -14.05 -10.37 -7.40
CA ARG A 202 -15.39 -10.93 -7.35
C ARG A 202 -16.05 -10.57 -6.02
N GLU A 203 -17.31 -10.17 -6.09
CA GLU A 203 -18.14 -9.99 -4.90
C GLU A 203 -18.32 -11.33 -4.18
N THR A 204 -18.61 -11.28 -2.88
CA THR A 204 -18.73 -12.48 -2.06
C THR A 204 -20.10 -12.51 -1.41
N GLU A 205 -20.85 -13.57 -1.66
CA GLU A 205 -22.19 -13.79 -1.08
C GLU A 205 -22.14 -14.28 0.37
N THR A 206 -20.94 -14.62 0.87
CA THR A 206 -20.75 -15.04 2.26
C THR A 206 -20.59 -13.85 3.18
N LEU A 207 -21.19 -13.92 4.37
CA LEU A 207 -20.90 -12.99 5.45
C LEU A 207 -19.47 -13.14 5.97
N GLY A 208 -18.88 -12.01 6.36
CA GLY A 208 -17.64 -11.96 7.12
C GLY A 208 -17.78 -12.61 8.50
N ARG A 209 -16.65 -12.79 9.18
CA ARG A 209 -16.59 -13.40 10.53
C ARG A 209 -17.53 -12.73 11.54
N TYR A 210 -17.82 -11.45 11.33
CA TYR A 210 -18.60 -10.62 12.24
C TYR A 210 -20.05 -10.39 11.77
N GLY A 211 -20.49 -11.04 10.69
CA GLY A 211 -21.84 -10.87 10.14
C GLY A 211 -22.01 -9.61 9.28
N ASP A 212 -20.91 -9.01 8.84
CA ASP A 212 -20.85 -7.93 7.86
C ASP A 212 -20.70 -8.47 6.43
N ALA A 213 -21.06 -7.69 5.40
CA ALA A 213 -20.85 -8.09 4.02
C ALA A 213 -19.36 -8.31 3.76
N ALA A 214 -19.00 -9.47 3.20
CA ALA A 214 -17.61 -9.72 2.86
C ALA A 214 -17.17 -8.77 1.73
N GLN A 215 -15.98 -8.18 1.92
CA GLN A 215 -15.37 -7.34 0.89
C GLN A 215 -15.08 -8.17 -0.38
N PRO A 216 -15.16 -7.55 -1.57
CA PRO A 216 -14.75 -8.20 -2.82
C PRO A 216 -13.35 -8.79 -2.69
N ARG A 217 -13.16 -9.99 -3.22
CA ARG A 217 -11.88 -10.71 -3.13
C ARG A 217 -11.25 -10.81 -4.51
N PRO A 218 -9.90 -10.73 -4.60
CA PRO A 218 -9.23 -11.08 -5.84
C PRO A 218 -9.54 -12.54 -6.17
N VAL A 219 -9.81 -12.82 -7.44
CA VAL A 219 -10.02 -14.17 -7.97
C VAL A 219 -9.11 -14.47 -9.15
N GLY A 220 -8.39 -13.48 -9.66
CA GLY A 220 -7.45 -13.64 -10.75
C GLY A 220 -6.87 -12.31 -11.18
N VAL A 221 -6.33 -12.30 -12.40
CA VAL A 221 -5.80 -11.10 -13.03
C VAL A 221 -6.54 -10.79 -14.32
N GLU A 222 -6.59 -9.52 -14.68
CA GLU A 222 -7.13 -9.07 -15.95
C GLU A 222 -6.20 -8.09 -16.65
N THR A 223 -6.26 -8.07 -17.98
CA THR A 223 -5.53 -7.12 -18.80
C THR A 223 -6.19 -6.94 -20.16
N TRP A 224 -5.83 -5.84 -20.82
CA TRP A 224 -6.18 -5.56 -22.21
C TRP A 224 -4.97 -5.77 -23.11
N GLY A 225 -5.23 -6.09 -24.37
CA GLY A 225 -4.23 -6.37 -25.39
C GLY A 225 -4.88 -6.54 -26.76
N LEU A 226 -4.05 -6.68 -27.79
CA LEU A 226 -4.52 -6.91 -29.15
C LEU A 226 -4.66 -8.42 -29.38
N HIS A 227 -5.83 -8.83 -29.85
CA HIS A 227 -6.10 -10.19 -30.27
C HIS A 227 -6.28 -10.20 -31.78
N ASP A 228 -5.52 -11.08 -32.42
CA ASP A 228 -5.63 -11.36 -33.84
C ASP A 228 -6.84 -12.26 -34.09
N LEU A 229 -7.80 -11.76 -34.87
CA LEU A 229 -9.05 -12.46 -35.17
C LEU A 229 -8.85 -13.62 -36.14
N ASN A 230 -7.87 -13.49 -37.05
CA ASN A 230 -7.68 -14.39 -38.18
C ASN A 230 -6.37 -15.18 -38.10
N GLY A 231 -5.44 -14.79 -37.21
CA GLY A 231 -4.09 -15.35 -37.13
C GLY A 231 -3.12 -14.82 -38.19
N ASP A 232 -3.54 -13.82 -38.96
CA ASP A 232 -2.78 -13.20 -40.06
C ASP A 232 -2.09 -11.88 -39.68
N GLY A 233 -2.34 -11.38 -38.47
CA GLY A 233 -1.83 -10.13 -37.93
C GLY A 233 -2.48 -8.87 -38.47
N LEU A 234 -3.41 -8.98 -39.43
CA LEU A 234 -4.01 -7.85 -40.16
C LEU A 234 -5.25 -7.30 -39.46
N ALA A 235 -6.09 -8.19 -38.92
CA ALA A 235 -7.32 -7.84 -38.22
C ALA A 235 -7.15 -8.00 -36.70
N GLN A 236 -6.74 -6.92 -36.04
CA GLN A 236 -6.54 -6.91 -34.58
C GLN A 236 -7.65 -6.15 -33.86
N GLN A 237 -8.16 -6.75 -32.78
CA GLN A 237 -9.14 -6.12 -31.91
C GLN A 237 -8.63 -6.07 -30.46
N ALA A 238 -8.99 -5.00 -29.75
CA ALA A 238 -8.78 -4.93 -28.31
C ALA A 238 -9.64 -6.00 -27.60
N HIS A 239 -8.98 -6.94 -26.93
CA HIS A 239 -9.63 -8.00 -26.17
C HIS A 239 -9.27 -7.88 -24.68
N ARG A 240 -10.17 -8.35 -23.82
CA ARG A 240 -9.95 -8.38 -22.37
C ARG A 240 -9.67 -9.81 -21.95
N TRP A 241 -8.46 -10.09 -21.50
CA TRP A 241 -8.11 -11.36 -20.89
C TRP A 241 -8.41 -11.29 -19.41
N GLN A 242 -9.15 -12.27 -18.91
CA GLN A 242 -9.33 -12.53 -17.48
C GLN A 242 -8.85 -13.94 -17.21
N VAL A 243 -7.88 -14.08 -16.32
CA VAL A 243 -7.29 -15.38 -15.96
C VAL A 243 -7.51 -15.62 -14.47
N GLU A 244 -8.23 -16.68 -14.15
CA GLU A 244 -8.53 -17.06 -12.78
C GLU A 244 -7.30 -17.65 -12.08
N SER A 245 -7.19 -17.33 -10.80
CA SER A 245 -6.21 -17.89 -9.89
C SER A 245 -6.75 -19.15 -9.22
N GLU A 246 -5.88 -20.10 -8.91
CA GLU A 246 -6.26 -21.23 -8.08
C GLU A 246 -6.20 -20.87 -6.59
N ARG A 247 -7.27 -21.22 -5.87
CA ARG A 247 -7.40 -20.98 -4.44
C ARG A 247 -7.78 -22.27 -3.75
N ARG A 248 -7.02 -22.61 -2.72
CA ARG A 248 -7.32 -23.71 -1.81
C ARG A 248 -7.86 -23.12 -0.52
N ILE A 249 -8.99 -23.63 -0.06
CA ILE A 249 -9.57 -23.27 1.23
C ILE A 249 -9.35 -24.47 2.15
N TRP A 250 -8.67 -24.23 3.27
CA TRP A 250 -8.61 -25.21 4.35
C TRP A 250 -9.89 -25.08 5.15
N THR A 251 -10.77 -26.06 5.01
CA THR A 251 -11.98 -26.15 5.82
C THR A 251 -11.63 -26.83 7.13
N ILE A 252 -11.72 -26.09 8.23
CA ILE A 252 -11.60 -26.69 9.56
C ILE A 252 -13.00 -27.18 9.93
N GLU A 253 -13.18 -28.50 9.93
CA GLU A 253 -14.41 -29.13 10.41
C GLU A 253 -14.49 -28.93 11.93
N ARG A 254 -15.34 -28.01 12.38
CA ARG A 254 -15.72 -27.84 13.78
C ARG A 254 -17.23 -27.93 13.90
N ALA A 255 -17.71 -28.46 15.03
CA ALA A 255 -19.12 -28.37 15.37
C ALA A 255 -19.59 -26.90 15.28
N PRO A 256 -20.77 -26.62 14.69
CA PRO A 256 -21.24 -25.28 14.47
C PRO A 256 -21.35 -24.54 15.81
N VAL A 257 -20.53 -23.50 15.99
CA VAL A 257 -20.66 -22.59 17.12
C VAL A 257 -21.92 -21.78 16.90
N ARG A 258 -22.84 -21.77 17.89
CA ARG A 258 -24.12 -21.06 17.85
C ARG A 258 -23.87 -19.61 17.40
N ARG A 259 -24.43 -19.23 16.24
CA ARG A 259 -24.41 -17.83 15.77
C ARG A 259 -25.15 -16.99 16.81
N MET A 260 -24.52 -15.90 17.26
CA MET A 260 -25.18 -14.91 18.13
C MET A 260 -26.24 -14.14 17.32
N ASP A 261 -27.43 -13.98 17.87
CA ASP A 261 -28.65 -13.50 17.19
C ASP A 261 -28.60 -12.07 16.66
N TRP A 262 -27.65 -11.24 17.10
CA TRP A 262 -27.53 -9.83 16.68
C TRP A 262 -26.75 -9.59 15.38
N ARG A 263 -26.45 -10.64 14.60
CA ARG A 263 -25.69 -10.54 13.34
C ARG A 263 -26.62 -10.60 12.13
N SER A 264 -26.26 -9.92 11.03
CA SER A 264 -27.03 -9.98 9.79
C SER A 264 -27.14 -11.43 9.29
N PHE A 265 -28.31 -11.76 8.73
CA PHE A 265 -28.62 -13.11 8.27
C PHE A 265 -28.15 -13.36 6.83
N ASP A 266 -28.11 -12.31 5.99
CA ASP A 266 -27.63 -12.35 4.61
C ASP A 266 -26.57 -11.27 4.34
N ALA A 267 -25.70 -11.53 3.35
CA ALA A 267 -24.64 -10.62 2.96
C ALA A 267 -25.12 -9.40 2.15
N ALA A 268 -26.29 -9.49 1.52
CA ALA A 268 -26.84 -8.42 0.69
C ALA A 268 -27.34 -7.22 1.53
N SER A 269 -27.85 -7.47 2.73
CA SER A 269 -28.35 -6.46 3.67
C SER A 269 -27.29 -5.96 4.66
N ALA A 270 -26.15 -6.65 4.74
CA ALA A 270 -25.11 -6.35 5.71
C ALA A 270 -24.23 -5.16 5.28
N LYS A 271 -24.03 -4.18 6.16
CA LYS A 271 -23.19 -3.01 5.86
C LYS A 271 -21.72 -3.29 6.20
N PRO A 272 -20.76 -2.91 5.33
CA PRO A 272 -19.35 -3.04 5.64
C PRO A 272 -18.97 -2.13 6.81
N ALA A 273 -18.31 -2.66 7.83
CA ALA A 273 -17.86 -1.88 8.97
C ALA A 273 -16.77 -0.89 8.54
N GLN A 274 -17.02 0.42 8.68
CA GLN A 274 -16.02 1.42 8.35
C GLN A 274 -14.98 1.54 9.48
N PRO A 275 -13.67 1.43 9.17
CA PRO A 275 -12.64 1.62 10.17
C PRO A 275 -12.59 3.08 10.62
N ARG A 276 -13.03 3.34 11.87
CA ARG A 276 -12.88 4.65 12.52
C ARG A 276 -11.49 4.81 13.15
N THR A 277 -10.47 5.18 12.37
CA THR A 277 -9.29 5.90 12.92
C THR A 277 -8.76 6.92 11.90
N ARG A 278 -8.36 8.10 12.39
CA ARG A 278 -7.99 9.28 11.56
C ARG A 278 -6.58 9.23 10.98
N VAL A 279 -5.80 8.18 11.26
CA VAL A 279 -4.33 8.23 11.06
C VAL A 279 -3.91 7.73 9.66
N ASN A 280 -4.73 6.93 8.96
CA ASN A 280 -4.25 6.24 7.75
C ASN A 280 -5.26 6.09 6.59
N ASN A 281 -6.12 7.08 6.35
CA ASN A 281 -7.06 7.00 5.24
C ASN A 281 -6.45 7.53 3.92
N CYS A 282 -5.72 6.65 3.21
CA CYS A 282 -5.21 6.91 1.85
C CYS A 282 -6.00 6.19 0.74
N THR A 283 -7.22 5.73 1.01
CA THR A 283 -8.14 5.22 -0.01
C THR A 283 -9.50 5.87 0.21
N LYS A 284 -9.80 6.95 -0.55
CA LYS A 284 -11.19 7.40 -0.69
C LYS A 284 -11.95 6.26 -1.38
N GLY A 285 -13.01 5.76 -0.74
CA GLY A 285 -13.98 4.88 -1.37
C GLY A 285 -14.62 5.60 -2.56
N TYR A 286 -14.67 4.93 -3.70
CA TYR A 286 -15.53 5.35 -4.80
C TYR A 286 -16.97 5.03 -4.37
N ALA A 287 -17.77 6.06 -4.16
CA ALA A 287 -19.21 5.92 -4.27
C ALA A 287 -19.51 5.81 -5.77
N VAL A 288 -20.04 4.67 -6.20
CA VAL A 288 -20.65 4.54 -7.52
C VAL A 288 -22.00 5.23 -7.40
N GLU A 289 -22.10 6.47 -7.87
CA GLU A 289 -23.40 7.10 -8.07
C GLU A 289 -24.03 6.49 -9.32
N HIS A 290 -25.04 5.65 -9.11
CA HIS A 290 -25.98 5.31 -10.16
C HIS A 290 -26.83 6.55 -10.45
N GLY A 291 -26.54 7.21 -11.58
CA GLY A 291 -27.36 8.29 -12.10
C GLY A 291 -28.75 7.78 -12.45
N SER A 292 -29.77 8.30 -11.77
CA SER A 292 -31.11 8.42 -12.33
C SER A 292 -31.59 9.86 -12.10
N THR A 293 -31.82 10.53 -13.20
CA THR A 293 -32.37 11.88 -13.33
C THR A 293 -33.85 11.90 -12.98
N SER A 294 -34.28 12.80 -12.10
CA SER A 294 -35.56 13.53 -12.21
C SER A 294 -35.54 14.73 -11.25
N GLY A 295 -36.17 15.83 -11.66
CA GLY A 295 -35.93 17.18 -11.14
C GLY A 295 -36.80 17.65 -9.99
N LEU A 296 -36.66 18.95 -9.69
CA LEU A 296 -37.43 19.83 -8.78
C LEU A 296 -37.15 19.64 -7.27
N SER A 297 -37.05 20.66 -6.40
CA SER A 297 -37.03 22.12 -6.51
C SER A 297 -36.49 22.71 -5.18
N LYS A 298 -36.31 24.03 -5.15
CA LYS A 298 -35.69 24.90 -4.13
C LYS A 298 -36.15 24.67 -2.67
N SER A 299 -35.22 24.76 -1.72
CA SER A 299 -35.27 25.71 -0.59
C SER A 299 -34.01 25.60 0.29
N LYS A 300 -33.37 26.74 0.58
CA LYS A 300 -32.38 26.91 1.65
C LYS A 300 -33.14 27.25 2.94
N PRO A 301 -32.57 26.89 4.11
CA PRO A 301 -32.53 27.88 5.18
C PRO A 301 -31.13 28.06 5.78
N HIS A 302 -30.83 29.33 6.04
CA HIS A 302 -29.86 29.82 7.01
C HIS A 302 -30.22 29.30 8.41
N ALA A 303 -29.20 28.95 9.21
CA ALA A 303 -29.22 29.15 10.66
C ALA A 303 -27.80 29.09 11.22
N ASP A 304 -27.40 30.21 11.82
CA ASP A 304 -26.25 30.39 12.70
C ASP A 304 -26.26 29.38 13.85
N LEU A 305 -25.08 28.86 14.22
CA LEU A 305 -24.82 28.40 15.58
C LEU A 305 -23.41 28.78 16.01
N ASP A 306 -23.41 29.47 17.14
CA ASP A 306 -22.34 30.20 17.78
C ASP A 306 -21.11 29.38 18.18
N ARG A 307 -19.98 30.08 18.13
CA ARG A 307 -18.72 29.73 18.80
C ARG A 307 -18.90 29.89 20.32
N ALA A 308 -18.69 28.80 21.06
CA ALA A 308 -18.35 28.87 22.48
C ALA A 308 -16.84 28.61 22.69
N PRO A 309 -16.13 29.42 23.49
CA PRO A 309 -14.69 29.29 23.72
C PRO A 309 -14.40 28.28 24.85
N CYS A 310 -13.55 27.29 24.58
CA CYS A 310 -13.07 26.37 25.61
C CYS A 310 -11.90 27.03 26.38
N ARG A 311 -12.15 27.33 27.66
CA ARG A 311 -11.20 27.94 28.62
C ARG A 311 -10.02 27.02 28.89
N LYS A 312 -8.82 27.62 28.92
CA LYS A 312 -7.59 27.03 29.44
C LYS A 312 -7.73 26.91 30.97
N HIS A 313 -7.49 25.71 31.51
CA HIS A 313 -7.15 25.55 32.92
C HIS A 313 -5.66 25.18 33.00
N SER A 314 -4.89 26.11 33.54
CA SER A 314 -3.56 25.92 34.11
C SER A 314 -3.70 25.17 35.44
N ALA A 315 -3.00 24.07 35.59
CA ALA A 315 -2.70 23.48 36.89
C ALA A 315 -1.19 23.25 36.95
N ALA A 316 -0.53 24.11 37.70
CA ALA A 316 0.79 23.84 38.27
C ALA A 316 0.63 22.74 39.33
N GLY A 317 1.58 21.83 39.38
CA GLY A 317 1.66 20.78 40.39
C GLY A 317 3.07 20.20 40.36
N GLU A 318 3.88 20.67 41.31
CA GLU A 318 5.19 20.13 41.67
C GLU A 318 5.08 18.73 42.29
N PHE A 319 6.26 18.11 42.42
CA PHE A 319 6.70 17.02 43.30
C PHE A 319 6.78 15.61 42.68
N PRO A 320 7.75 14.77 43.14
CA PRO A 320 9.07 15.04 43.71
C PRO A 320 10.24 14.67 42.77
#